data_AF-A0A4S1W6N5-F1
#
_entry.id   AF-A0A4S1W6N5-F1
#
_cell.length_a   1.000
_cell.length_b   1.000
_cell.length_c   1.000
_cell.angle_alpha   90.00
_cell.angle_beta   90.00
_cell.angle_gamma   90.00
#
_symmetry.space_group_name_H-M   'P 1'
#
loop_
_entity.id
_entity.type
_entity.pdbx_description
1 polymer ?
#
loop_
_entity_poly.entity_id
_entity_poly.type
_entity_poly.pdbx_seq_one_letter_code
_entity_poly.pdbx_strand_id
1 'polypeptide(L)'
;MWKLVVLVLALGTSNVGIPQAGPFDQPEPQVFARSEDQERARMLSEPCSEADIGIGCYRFNGRSIREAPCTYHIDPGVIGSLPTDQCYKMDAPRRYRGVWVDEFEGQRFIPEGTSPAEWPRADPKSAGWREQFERARLATIWLDASRVSFDKMPRKRGTKKIIEFVGRKTKYPGAYGHFGMSGQEIIVDQVIALRECPSTGLCR
;
A
#
# COMPACT_ATOMS: atom_id res chain seq x y z
N MET A 1 -16.24 -61.46 -21.98
CA MET A 1 -15.03 -60.83 -21.41
C MET A 1 -15.02 -59.37 -21.83
N TRP A 2 -15.31 -58.47 -20.89
CA TRP A 2 -15.44 -57.02 -21.12
C TRP A 2 -14.08 -56.32 -21.23
N LYS A 3 -13.96 -55.38 -22.18
CA LYS A 3 -12.81 -54.48 -22.31
C LYS A 3 -12.95 -53.32 -21.32
N LEU A 4 -11.94 -53.14 -20.47
CA LEU A 4 -11.83 -51.99 -19.57
C LEU A 4 -11.32 -50.78 -20.38
N VAL A 5 -12.12 -49.72 -20.47
CA VAL A 5 -11.70 -48.41 -21.00
C VAL A 5 -11.23 -47.57 -19.82
N VAL A 6 -9.94 -47.20 -19.81
CA VAL A 6 -9.38 -46.28 -18.81
C VAL A 6 -9.60 -44.85 -19.32
N LEU A 7 -10.51 -44.12 -18.68
CA LEU A 7 -10.75 -42.71 -18.92
C LEU A 7 -9.78 -41.90 -18.05
N VAL A 8 -8.77 -41.27 -18.67
CA VAL A 8 -7.89 -40.30 -17.99
C VAL A 8 -8.62 -38.95 -18.00
N LEU A 9 -9.23 -38.60 -16.87
CA LEU A 9 -9.78 -37.26 -16.63
C LEU A 9 -8.63 -36.32 -16.28
N ALA A 10 -8.27 -35.47 -17.24
CA ALA A 10 -7.38 -34.33 -17.02
C ALA A 10 -8.08 -33.33 -16.09
N LEU A 11 -7.61 -33.25 -14.84
CA LEU A 11 -7.97 -32.20 -13.91
C LEU A 11 -7.37 -30.88 -14.42
N GLY A 12 -8.17 -30.08 -15.11
CA GLY A 12 -7.84 -28.70 -15.43
C GLY A 12 -7.71 -27.92 -14.13
N THR A 13 -6.49 -27.55 -13.75
CA THR A 13 -6.25 -26.60 -12.67
C THR A 13 -6.75 -25.24 -13.14
N SER A 14 -7.97 -24.88 -12.74
CA SER A 14 -8.44 -23.50 -12.80
C SER A 14 -7.50 -22.67 -11.92
N ASN A 15 -6.58 -21.94 -12.53
CA ASN A 15 -5.87 -20.87 -11.86
C ASN A 15 -6.91 -19.84 -11.44
N VAL A 16 -7.39 -19.94 -10.20
CA VAL A 16 -8.12 -18.88 -9.54
C VAL A 16 -7.11 -17.75 -9.36
N GLY A 17 -7.05 -16.86 -10.34
CA GLY A 17 -6.33 -15.61 -10.20
C GLY A 17 -6.92 -14.89 -8.99
N ILE A 18 -6.09 -14.62 -7.99
CA ILE A 18 -6.46 -13.74 -6.88
C ILE A 18 -6.84 -12.41 -7.52
N PRO A 19 -8.08 -11.91 -7.38
CA PRO A 19 -8.43 -10.59 -7.87
C PRO A 19 -7.46 -9.58 -7.24
N GLN A 20 -6.67 -8.91 -8.08
CA GLN A 20 -5.71 -7.92 -7.64
C GLN A 20 -6.47 -6.68 -7.18
N ALA A 21 -6.31 -6.33 -5.90
CA ALA A 21 -6.88 -5.14 -5.30
C ALA A 21 -6.52 -3.89 -6.11
N GLY A 22 -7.49 -3.31 -6.80
CA GLY A 22 -7.43 -1.95 -7.31
C GLY A 22 -7.46 -0.93 -6.17
N PRO A 23 -7.20 0.36 -6.43
CA PRO A 23 -7.15 1.43 -5.43
C PRO A 23 -8.50 1.69 -4.72
N PHE A 24 -9.59 1.09 -5.21
CA PHE A 24 -10.94 1.17 -4.62
C PHE A 24 -11.44 -0.16 -4.09
N ASP A 25 -10.64 -1.22 -4.20
CA ASP A 25 -11.05 -2.53 -3.68
C ASP A 25 -10.94 -2.51 -2.16
N GLN A 26 -11.95 -3.08 -1.51
CA GLN A 26 -12.00 -3.11 -0.05
C GLN A 26 -10.85 -3.99 0.45
N PRO A 27 -10.01 -3.49 1.36
CA PRO A 27 -8.90 -4.25 1.90
C PRO A 27 -9.41 -5.47 2.67
N GLU A 28 -8.82 -6.63 2.40
CA GLU A 28 -9.11 -7.86 3.14
C GLU A 28 -8.90 -7.67 4.66
N PRO A 29 -9.82 -8.08 5.54
CA PRO A 29 -9.72 -7.85 6.97
C PRO A 29 -8.36 -8.24 7.57
N GLN A 30 -7.76 -9.33 7.10
CA GLN A 30 -6.49 -9.84 7.58
C GLN A 30 -5.30 -8.88 7.46
N VAL A 31 -5.38 -7.81 6.65
CA VAL A 31 -4.29 -6.84 6.52
C VAL A 31 -4.15 -5.93 7.74
N PHE A 32 -5.22 -5.77 8.53
CA PHE A 32 -5.25 -4.87 9.67
C PHE A 32 -4.67 -5.49 10.94
N ALA A 33 -3.96 -4.68 11.72
CA ALA A 33 -3.31 -5.10 12.95
C ALA A 33 -4.32 -5.29 14.11
N ARG A 34 -5.30 -4.39 14.24
CA ARG A 34 -6.28 -4.39 15.33
C ARG A 34 -7.55 -5.15 14.94
N SER A 35 -8.12 -5.94 15.86
CA SER A 35 -9.35 -6.71 15.61
C SER A 35 -10.53 -5.81 15.22
N GLU A 36 -10.65 -4.63 15.82
CA GLU A 36 -11.67 -3.64 15.51
C GLU A 36 -11.63 -3.23 14.02
N ASP A 37 -10.45 -2.98 13.47
CA ASP A 37 -10.30 -2.62 12.05
C ASP A 37 -10.60 -3.80 11.11
N GLN A 38 -10.30 -5.03 11.55
CA GLN A 38 -10.70 -6.23 10.80
C GLN A 38 -12.22 -6.37 10.76
N GLU A 39 -12.92 -6.05 11.85
CA GLU A 39 -14.38 -6.08 11.91
C GLU A 39 -15.00 -4.99 11.04
N ARG A 40 -14.49 -3.75 11.14
CA ARG A 40 -14.89 -2.65 10.25
C ARG A 40 -14.69 -3.01 8.78
N ALA A 41 -13.58 -3.66 8.44
CA ALA A 41 -13.30 -4.10 7.06
C ALA A 41 -14.34 -5.11 6.54
N ARG A 42 -14.81 -6.04 7.38
CA ARG A 42 -15.87 -7.00 7.00
C ARG A 42 -17.20 -6.30 6.71
N MET A 43 -17.49 -5.21 7.44
CA MET A 43 -18.76 -4.48 7.32
C MET A 43 -18.75 -3.39 6.24
N LEU A 44 -17.65 -3.17 5.50
CA LEU A 44 -17.54 -2.08 4.54
C LEU A 44 -18.57 -2.14 3.40
N SER A 45 -19.05 -3.33 3.05
CA SER A 45 -20.10 -3.54 2.04
C SER A 45 -21.51 -3.55 2.63
N GLU A 46 -21.65 -3.51 3.96
CA GLU A 46 -22.92 -3.59 4.65
C GLU A 46 -23.50 -2.18 4.91
N PRO A 47 -24.77 -1.91 4.56
CA PRO A 47 -25.42 -0.65 4.89
C PRO A 47 -25.46 -0.43 6.41
N CYS A 48 -25.26 0.81 6.87
CA CYS A 48 -25.39 1.13 8.29
C CYS A 48 -26.82 0.92 8.78
N SER A 49 -26.95 0.26 9.93
CA SER A 49 -28.17 0.24 10.74
C SER A 49 -28.07 1.21 11.93
N GLU A 50 -29.19 1.54 12.57
CA GLU A 50 -29.18 2.31 13.83
C GLU A 50 -28.45 1.58 14.96
N ALA A 51 -28.42 0.24 14.94
CA ALA A 51 -27.70 -0.56 15.93
C ALA A 51 -26.18 -0.49 15.75
N ASP A 52 -25.71 -0.07 14.57
CA ASP A 52 -24.27 0.02 14.24
C ASP A 52 -23.67 1.37 14.67
N ILE A 53 -24.49 2.32 15.14
CA ILE A 53 -24.02 3.65 15.55
C ILE A 53 -23.14 3.53 16.80
N GLY A 54 -21.88 3.96 16.68
CA GLY A 54 -20.84 3.76 17.69
C GLY A 54 -20.14 2.41 17.62
N ILE A 55 -20.57 1.52 16.73
CA ILE A 55 -20.00 0.18 16.48
C ILE A 55 -19.71 0.07 14.97
N GLY A 56 -18.86 0.97 14.47
CA GLY A 56 -18.45 1.00 13.07
C GLY A 56 -19.37 1.80 12.14
N CYS A 57 -20.38 2.50 12.65
CA CYS A 57 -21.05 3.59 11.95
C CYS A 57 -21.10 4.85 12.82
N TYR A 58 -21.18 6.01 12.18
CA TYR A 58 -21.40 7.29 12.84
C TYR A 58 -22.49 8.09 12.14
N ARG A 59 -23.09 9.05 12.85
CA ARG A 59 -24.07 9.98 12.25
C ARG A 59 -23.40 11.26 11.79
N PHE A 60 -23.72 11.68 10.57
CA PHE A 60 -23.33 12.95 10.01
C PHE A 60 -24.47 13.51 9.15
N ASN A 61 -24.91 14.74 9.45
CA ASN A 61 -26.02 15.41 8.76
C ASN A 61 -27.29 14.54 8.61
N GLY A 62 -27.67 13.84 9.68
CA GLY A 62 -28.85 12.98 9.71
C GLY A 62 -28.73 11.67 8.92
N ARG A 63 -27.53 11.33 8.42
CA ARG A 63 -27.25 10.07 7.73
C ARG A 63 -26.30 9.21 8.56
N SER A 64 -26.49 7.90 8.50
CA SER A 64 -25.57 6.91 9.07
C SER A 64 -24.50 6.56 8.03
N ILE A 65 -23.24 6.77 8.38
CA ILE A 65 -22.08 6.56 7.51
C ILE A 65 -21.19 5.49 8.12
N ARG A 66 -20.74 4.54 7.29
CA ARG A 66 -19.86 3.44 7.70
C ARG A 66 -18.47 4.00 8.01
N GLU A 67 -17.93 3.64 9.17
CA GLU A 67 -16.55 3.97 9.54
C GLU A 67 -15.59 3.12 8.72
N ALA A 68 -14.65 3.78 8.05
CA ALA A 68 -13.56 3.06 7.40
C ALA A 68 -12.63 2.46 8.46
N PRO A 69 -11.98 1.32 8.18
CA PRO A 69 -10.88 0.83 9.00
C PRO A 69 -9.85 1.93 9.27
N CYS A 70 -9.25 1.88 10.45
CA CYS A 70 -8.18 2.75 10.90
C CYS A 70 -8.55 4.23 11.05
N THR A 71 -9.84 4.55 11.06
CA THR A 71 -10.31 5.90 11.37
C THR A 71 -10.62 6.06 12.85
N TYR A 72 -10.48 7.28 13.35
CA TYR A 72 -10.92 7.68 14.69
C TYR A 72 -11.52 9.09 14.64
N HIS A 73 -12.41 9.40 15.57
CA HIS A 73 -13.01 10.74 15.65
C HIS A 73 -12.15 11.64 16.54
N ILE A 74 -11.83 12.83 16.04
CA ILE A 74 -11.11 13.86 16.79
C ILE A 74 -12.12 14.79 17.45
N ASP A 75 -13.06 15.29 16.64
CA ASP A 75 -14.13 16.22 17.01
C ASP A 75 -15.39 15.88 16.17
N PRO A 76 -16.57 16.45 16.48
CA PRO A 76 -17.76 16.26 15.66
C PRO A 76 -17.51 16.62 14.19
N GLY A 77 -17.59 15.62 13.30
CA GLY A 77 -17.36 15.79 11.87
C GLY A 77 -15.89 15.80 11.43
N VAL A 78 -14.94 15.62 12.36
CA VAL A 78 -13.50 15.53 12.06
C VAL A 78 -13.03 14.11 12.32
N ILE A 79 -12.62 13.44 11.24
CA ILE A 79 -12.11 12.07 11.27
C ILE A 79 -10.61 12.10 11.01
N GLY A 80 -9.84 11.50 11.92
CA GLY A 80 -8.44 11.19 11.75
C GLY A 80 -8.23 9.77 11.25
N SER A 81 -7.01 9.48 10.80
CA SER A 81 -6.57 8.14 10.45
C SER A 81 -5.36 7.74 11.27
N LEU A 82 -5.32 6.49 11.71
CA LEU A 82 -4.17 5.92 12.39
C LEU A 82 -2.96 5.86 11.46
N PRO A 83 -1.74 6.05 11.98
CA PRO A 83 -0.53 5.81 11.22
C PRO A 83 -0.46 4.37 10.69
N THR A 84 0.20 4.16 9.53
CA THR A 84 0.24 2.86 8.86
C THR A 84 0.72 1.72 9.75
N ASP A 85 1.74 1.91 10.59
CA ASP A 85 2.24 0.86 11.49
C ASP A 85 1.37 0.56 12.72
N GLN A 86 0.36 1.40 12.99
CA GLN A 86 -0.65 1.14 14.01
C GLN A 86 -1.90 0.48 13.40
N CYS A 87 -2.17 0.77 12.13
CA CYS A 87 -3.32 0.29 11.38
C CYS A 87 -3.08 -1.08 10.72
N TYR A 88 -1.96 -1.24 10.01
CA TYR A 88 -1.66 -2.39 9.16
C TYR A 88 -0.64 -3.32 9.80
N LYS A 89 -0.71 -4.60 9.43
CA LYS A 89 0.34 -5.55 9.77
C LYS A 89 1.62 -5.21 9.01
N MET A 90 2.71 -5.09 9.76
CA MET A 90 4.04 -4.82 9.23
C MET A 90 4.93 -6.07 9.34
N ASP A 91 5.87 -6.20 8.41
CA ASP A 91 7.00 -7.11 8.57
C ASP A 91 7.92 -6.65 9.70
N ALA A 92 8.73 -7.58 10.21
CA ALA A 92 9.76 -7.26 11.19
C ALA A 92 10.76 -6.21 10.64
N PRO A 93 11.33 -5.35 11.50
CA PRO A 93 12.34 -4.38 11.08
C PRO A 93 13.52 -5.06 10.39
N ARG A 94 13.98 -4.51 9.27
CA ARG A 94 15.20 -4.96 8.58
C ARG A 94 15.92 -3.84 7.87
N ARG A 95 17.15 -4.12 7.45
CA ARG A 95 17.99 -3.19 6.69
C ARG A 95 17.56 -3.14 5.22
N TYR A 96 17.48 -1.93 4.68
CA TYR A 96 17.20 -1.63 3.28
C TYR A 96 18.27 -0.72 2.73
N ARG A 97 18.55 -0.87 1.43
CA ARG A 97 19.43 0.01 0.67
C ARG A 97 18.85 0.22 -0.73
N GLY A 98 18.98 1.44 -1.25
CA GLY A 98 18.47 1.78 -2.57
C GLY A 98 18.44 3.27 -2.84
N VAL A 99 17.63 3.67 -3.82
CA VAL A 99 17.42 5.06 -4.19
C VAL A 99 16.11 5.54 -3.60
N TRP A 100 16.16 6.65 -2.88
CA TRP A 100 14.99 7.41 -2.47
C TRP A 100 14.78 8.58 -3.42
N VAL A 101 13.56 8.68 -3.96
CA VAL A 101 13.08 9.80 -4.76
C VAL A 101 12.22 10.67 -3.84
N ASP A 102 12.74 11.82 -3.41
CA ASP A 102 12.09 12.73 -2.45
C ASP A 102 11.18 13.74 -3.17
N GLU A 103 10.05 13.27 -3.69
CA GLU A 103 9.00 14.09 -4.30
C GLU A 103 7.84 14.30 -3.32
N PHE A 104 7.27 15.51 -3.26
CA PHE A 104 6.29 15.93 -2.24
C PHE A 104 5.12 14.93 -2.07
N GLU A 105 4.44 14.60 -3.16
CA GLU A 105 3.33 13.63 -3.22
C GLU A 105 3.76 12.29 -3.84
N GLY A 106 5.07 12.10 -4.06
CA GLY A 106 5.62 11.01 -4.87
C GLY A 106 6.82 10.31 -4.23
N GLN A 107 6.92 10.31 -2.89
CA GLN A 107 8.04 9.68 -2.18
C GLN A 107 8.12 8.19 -2.56
N ARG A 108 9.19 7.82 -3.25
CA ARG A 108 9.37 6.45 -3.76
C ARG A 108 10.71 5.87 -3.35
N PHE A 109 10.71 4.59 -3.01
CA PHE A 109 11.92 3.81 -2.80
C PHE A 109 12.11 2.80 -3.92
N ILE A 110 13.29 2.82 -4.52
CA ILE A 110 13.74 1.85 -5.51
C ILE A 110 14.84 1.01 -4.83
N PRO A 111 14.57 -0.25 -4.46
CA PRO A 111 15.57 -1.11 -3.85
C PRO A 111 16.83 -1.26 -4.71
N GLU A 112 17.98 -1.39 -4.05
CA GLU A 112 19.25 -1.68 -4.73
C GLU A 112 19.12 -2.90 -5.65
N GLY A 113 19.68 -2.80 -6.85
CA GLY A 113 19.59 -3.85 -7.87
C GLY A 113 18.26 -3.93 -8.61
N THR A 114 17.31 -3.03 -8.35
CA THR A 114 16.02 -2.97 -9.06
C THR A 114 15.87 -1.71 -9.90
N SER A 115 14.89 -1.70 -10.79
CA SER A 115 14.51 -0.55 -11.62
C SER A 115 13.19 0.06 -11.12
N PRO A 116 12.95 1.37 -11.33
CA PRO A 116 11.65 1.96 -11.05
C PRO A 116 10.54 1.27 -11.86
N ALA A 117 9.34 1.18 -11.27
CA ALA A 117 8.16 0.67 -11.97
C ALA A 117 7.85 1.51 -13.22
N GLU A 118 7.49 0.83 -14.32
CA GLU A 118 7.10 1.48 -15.57
C GLU A 118 5.61 1.84 -15.56
N TRP A 119 5.31 3.13 -15.46
CA TRP A 119 3.95 3.64 -15.49
C TRP A 119 3.41 3.75 -16.92
N PRO A 120 2.12 3.42 -17.16
CA PRO A 120 1.52 3.54 -18.49
C PRO A 120 1.58 4.99 -18.98
N ARG A 121 1.99 5.17 -20.24
CA ARG A 121 2.07 6.48 -20.91
C ARG A 121 0.92 6.75 -21.88
N ALA A 122 0.15 5.70 -22.21
CA ALA A 122 -0.99 5.78 -23.09
C ALA A 122 -2.20 6.43 -22.39
N ASP A 123 -3.23 6.74 -23.17
CA ASP A 123 -4.50 7.27 -22.66
C ASP A 123 -5.13 6.30 -21.63
N PRO A 124 -5.63 6.78 -20.47
CA PRO A 124 -6.28 5.93 -19.47
C PRO A 124 -7.45 5.08 -19.95
N LYS A 125 -8.06 5.43 -21.09
CA LYS A 125 -9.15 4.69 -21.73
C LYS A 125 -8.66 3.62 -22.71
N SER A 126 -7.36 3.54 -22.97
CA SER A 126 -6.79 2.53 -23.88
C SER A 126 -6.84 1.13 -23.27
N ALA A 127 -7.01 0.12 -24.13
CA ALA A 127 -7.00 -1.28 -23.73
C ALA A 127 -5.65 -1.64 -23.09
N GLY A 128 -5.67 -2.34 -21.95
CA GLY A 128 -4.46 -2.72 -21.22
C GLY A 128 -3.90 -1.65 -20.28
N TRP A 129 -4.44 -0.42 -20.31
CA TRP A 129 -3.95 0.67 -19.45
C TRP A 129 -4.15 0.34 -17.97
N ARG A 130 -5.33 -0.16 -17.59
CA ARG A 130 -5.65 -0.45 -16.19
C ARG A 130 -4.76 -1.55 -15.63
N GLU A 131 -4.53 -2.61 -16.39
CA GLU A 131 -3.65 -3.70 -16.00
C GLU A 131 -2.20 -3.23 -15.87
N GLN A 132 -1.73 -2.36 -16.77
CA GLN A 132 -0.39 -1.77 -16.67
C GLN A 132 -0.27 -0.82 -15.47
N PHE A 133 -1.29 0.00 -15.22
CA PHE A 133 -1.39 0.87 -14.05
C PHE A 133 -1.32 0.07 -12.76
N GLU A 134 -2.14 -0.98 -12.60
CA GLU A 134 -2.13 -1.79 -11.38
C GLU A 134 -0.79 -2.50 -11.18
N ARG A 135 -0.15 -3.02 -12.24
CA ARG A 135 1.20 -3.58 -12.12
C ARG A 135 2.22 -2.54 -11.66
N ALA A 136 2.19 -1.33 -12.22
CA ALA A 136 3.11 -0.26 -11.85
C ALA A 136 2.90 0.21 -10.41
N ARG A 137 1.63 0.38 -10.01
CA ARG A 137 1.20 0.73 -8.66
C ARG A 137 1.68 -0.33 -7.65
N LEU A 138 1.38 -1.60 -7.90
CA LEU A 138 1.77 -2.72 -7.03
C LEU A 138 3.29 -2.88 -6.88
N ALA A 139 4.06 -2.55 -7.92
CA ALA A 139 5.52 -2.57 -7.88
C ALA A 139 6.14 -1.32 -7.23
N THR A 140 5.37 -0.26 -7.01
CA THR A 140 5.83 0.98 -6.41
C THR A 140 5.81 0.88 -4.88
N ILE A 141 6.88 1.36 -4.24
CA ILE A 141 7.05 1.39 -2.79
C ILE A 141 7.08 2.84 -2.33
N TRP A 142 6.13 3.22 -1.49
CA TRP A 142 6.15 4.49 -0.76
C TRP A 142 7.19 4.44 0.36
N LEU A 143 8.00 5.48 0.49
CA LEU A 143 8.93 5.61 1.61
C LEU A 143 8.42 6.67 2.58
N ASP A 144 7.96 6.25 3.75
CA ASP A 144 7.61 7.16 4.82
C ASP A 144 8.85 7.43 5.70
N ALA A 145 9.48 8.58 5.43
CA ALA A 145 10.57 9.11 6.23
C ALA A 145 10.14 10.30 7.10
N SER A 146 8.84 10.46 7.39
CA SER A 146 8.31 11.60 8.17
C SER A 146 8.78 11.61 9.63
N ARG A 147 9.19 10.46 10.16
CA ARG A 147 9.56 10.26 11.57
C ARG A 147 11.05 10.38 11.86
N VAL A 148 11.87 10.54 10.82
CA VAL A 148 13.33 10.65 10.94
C VAL A 148 13.77 12.05 10.56
N SER A 149 14.72 12.60 11.32
CA SER A 149 15.38 13.83 10.92
C SER A 149 16.59 13.57 10.03
N PHE A 150 16.81 14.46 9.08
CA PHE A 150 17.94 14.44 8.16
C PHE A 150 18.94 15.56 8.48
N ASP A 151 19.18 15.82 9.77
CA ASP A 151 19.88 17.00 10.36
C ASP A 151 21.23 17.41 9.74
N LYS A 152 21.76 16.65 8.77
CA LYS A 152 23.04 16.91 8.08
C LYS A 152 22.94 17.01 6.56
N MET A 153 21.76 16.92 5.96
CA MET A 153 21.57 17.08 4.51
C MET A 153 20.32 17.90 4.21
N PRO A 154 20.43 19.06 3.55
CA PRO A 154 19.27 19.81 3.09
C PRO A 154 18.37 18.91 2.23
N ARG A 155 17.08 18.79 2.60
CA ARG A 155 16.06 18.22 1.71
C ARG A 155 15.81 19.22 0.58
N LYS A 156 16.52 19.06 -0.53
CA LYS A 156 16.09 19.65 -1.79
C LYS A 156 14.97 18.76 -2.33
N ARG A 157 13.73 19.25 -2.34
CA ARG A 157 12.60 18.55 -2.94
C ARG A 157 12.91 18.19 -4.40
N GLY A 158 12.45 17.03 -4.85
CA GLY A 158 12.70 16.51 -6.19
C GLY A 158 14.09 15.92 -6.38
N THR A 159 14.85 15.67 -5.31
CA THR A 159 16.17 15.02 -5.43
C THR A 159 16.07 13.51 -5.28
N LYS A 160 16.98 12.82 -5.98
CA LYS A 160 17.24 11.41 -5.78
C LYS A 160 18.44 11.28 -4.85
N LYS A 161 18.36 10.39 -3.88
CA LYS A 161 19.43 10.12 -2.92
C LYS A 161 19.63 8.62 -2.77
N ILE A 162 20.87 8.19 -2.56
CA ILE A 162 21.17 6.83 -2.14
C ILE A 162 20.94 6.78 -0.63
N ILE A 163 20.05 5.92 -0.17
CA ILE A 163 19.70 5.76 1.24
C ILE A 163 19.98 4.34 1.70
N GLU A 164 20.42 4.23 2.95
CA GLU A 164 20.50 2.99 3.70
C GLU A 164 19.86 3.20 5.06
N PHE A 165 18.99 2.29 5.48
CA PHE A 165 18.18 2.48 6.67
C PHE A 165 17.65 1.16 7.24
N VAL A 166 17.20 1.18 8.50
CA VAL A 166 16.34 0.16 9.09
C VAL A 166 14.89 0.64 9.02
N GLY A 167 13.98 -0.22 8.59
CA GLY A 167 12.56 0.10 8.53
C GLY A 167 11.66 -1.12 8.54
N ARG A 168 10.34 -0.87 8.51
CA ARG A 168 9.28 -1.89 8.50
C ARG A 168 8.44 -1.73 7.24
N LYS A 169 8.29 -2.81 6.49
CA LYS A 169 7.45 -2.84 5.28
C LYS A 169 6.05 -3.35 5.62
N THR A 170 5.03 -2.84 4.95
CA THR A 170 3.69 -3.43 4.99
C THR A 170 3.72 -4.91 4.60
N LYS A 171 3.09 -5.78 5.39
CA LYS A 171 3.13 -7.23 5.16
C LYS A 171 2.32 -7.65 3.91
N TYR A 172 1.25 -6.92 3.63
CA TYR A 172 0.35 -7.19 2.52
C TYR A 172 0.37 -6.05 1.50
N PRO A 173 0.27 -6.34 0.19
CA PRO A 173 0.06 -5.30 -0.80
C PRO A 173 -1.27 -4.60 -0.57
N GLY A 174 -1.32 -3.31 -0.86
CA GLY A 174 -2.47 -2.45 -0.62
C GLY A 174 -2.38 -1.16 -1.42
N ALA A 175 -3.11 -0.13 -0.99
CA ALA A 175 -3.10 1.21 -1.59
C ALA A 175 -2.50 2.19 -0.59
N TYR A 176 -1.17 2.34 -0.63
CA TYR A 176 -0.41 3.17 0.31
C TYR A 176 0.17 4.43 -0.37
N GLY A 177 0.67 5.34 0.47
CA GLY A 177 1.19 6.63 0.03
C GLY A 177 0.10 7.57 -0.49
N HIS A 178 0.52 8.64 -1.15
CA HIS A 178 -0.41 9.63 -1.66
C HIS A 178 -1.37 9.04 -2.71
N PHE A 179 -2.68 9.26 -2.52
CA PHE A 179 -3.77 8.68 -3.32
C PHE A 179 -3.74 7.15 -3.51
N GLY A 180 -3.04 6.40 -2.64
CA GLY A 180 -2.95 4.94 -2.75
C GLY A 180 -2.10 4.44 -3.94
N MET A 181 -1.20 5.29 -4.45
CA MET A 181 -0.41 5.05 -5.66
C MET A 181 0.75 4.06 -5.49
N SER A 182 0.94 3.50 -4.30
CA SER A 182 1.97 2.51 -4.01
C SER A 182 1.36 1.21 -3.50
N GLY A 183 1.85 0.09 -4.02
CA GLY A 183 1.46 -1.25 -3.59
C GLY A 183 1.96 -1.59 -2.19
N GLN A 184 2.99 -0.90 -1.73
CA GLN A 184 3.68 -1.15 -0.48
C GLN A 184 4.11 0.17 0.16
N GLU A 185 4.23 0.18 1.47
CA GLU A 185 4.85 1.26 2.23
C GLU A 185 5.99 0.70 3.08
N ILE A 186 7.08 1.45 3.18
CA ILE A 186 8.14 1.22 4.15
C ILE A 186 8.25 2.45 5.05
N ILE A 187 8.06 2.24 6.34
CA ILE A 187 8.31 3.27 7.35
C ILE A 187 9.77 3.17 7.76
N VAL A 188 10.48 4.29 7.68
CA VAL A 188 11.87 4.39 8.11
C VAL A 188 11.91 4.55 9.63
N ASP A 189 12.54 3.59 10.32
CA ASP A 189 12.74 3.66 11.76
C ASP A 189 14.07 4.35 12.09
N GLN A 190 15.13 4.07 11.31
CA GLN A 190 16.46 4.66 11.52
C GLN A 190 17.24 4.78 10.20
N VAL A 191 17.76 5.98 9.91
CA VAL A 191 18.68 6.19 8.78
C VAL A 191 20.10 5.78 9.18
N ILE A 192 20.73 4.92 8.37
CA ILE A 192 22.13 4.49 8.54
C ILE A 192 23.04 5.40 7.69
N ALA A 193 22.66 5.64 6.43
CA ALA A 193 23.41 6.49 5.53
C ALA A 193 22.48 7.18 4.53
N LEU A 194 22.86 8.40 4.14
CA LEU A 194 22.23 9.14 3.05
C LEU A 194 23.35 9.79 2.23
N ARG A 195 23.27 9.68 0.90
CA ARG A 195 24.25 10.23 -0.03
C ARG A 195 23.52 10.82 -1.23
N GLU A 196 24.04 11.92 -1.78
CA GLU A 196 23.52 12.47 -3.02
C GLU A 196 23.75 11.48 -4.18
N CYS A 197 22.80 11.42 -5.10
CA CYS A 197 23.05 10.77 -6.38
C CYS A 197 24.16 11.55 -7.14
N PRO A 198 25.05 10.85 -7.88
CA PRO A 198 26.03 11.52 -8.73
C PRO A 198 25.37 12.48 -9.72
N SER A 199 25.96 13.65 -9.95
CA SER A 199 25.51 14.58 -11.00
C SER A 199 25.66 13.99 -12.41
N THR A 200 26.58 13.04 -12.57
CA THR A 200 26.83 12.28 -13.80
C THR A 200 27.00 10.80 -13.46
N GLY A 201 26.29 9.92 -14.17
CA GLY A 201 26.30 8.47 -13.93
C GLY A 201 24.98 7.93 -13.42
N LEU A 202 24.92 6.62 -13.15
CA LEU A 202 23.71 5.97 -12.65
C LEU A 202 23.65 6.08 -11.14
N CYS A 203 22.51 6.54 -10.61
CA CYS A 203 22.25 6.51 -9.18
C CYS A 203 21.80 5.11 -8.78
N ARG A 204 22.74 4.26 -8.40
CA ARG A 204 22.51 2.89 -7.94
C ARG A 204 23.72 2.38 -7.17
#